data_AF-A0A7V9L306-F1
#
_entry.id   AF-A0A7V9L306-F1
#
_cell.length_a   1.000
_cell.length_b   1.000
_cell.length_c   1.000
_cell.angle_alpha   90.00
_cell.angle_beta   90.00
_cell.angle_gamma   90.00
#
_symmetry.space_group_name_H-M   'P 1'
#
loop_
_entity.id
_entity.type
_entity.pdbx_description
1 polymer ?
#
loop_
_entity_poly.entity_id
_entity_poly.type
_entity_poly.pdbx_seq_one_letter_code
_entity_poly.pdbx_strand_id
1 'polypeptide(L)'
;MIWRGLIAILSLGGCVTDEYRCTFDEQCDVGEAGRCELDGRCTAHDLDCPSARRYTEHSGAASGTCFDDAVVPLNPCADGQPPAVPQGCFADVCDAVPACCETGWSNACVQPAQIMCPELRCDTRIAITASDGVSTEVWDVRSSDGATWTADQRSGTAIAWLAPGPESTEPRLARFEPGMLVVDDAEYPLTARSYTDVTSVDFERTGRDAVVLGSNDPAIPMPKFLEVLDLTTGATRELTFEVSARVEWGDHDHDAFPDAAIAGAGAGYALATSVEDPVHQRVLSQTGRAAISGQKTAGQDPEVRGLAWADLDGNRSLDLIVGGSSIRVHVAGGNLTTVNDSVQVSVDCHPVATTGVVNCPAGSPTGSDASSFAIVAIPRADRGAEVVLAAFPQLEATSLTITNQAGVITPTLTSIAIPAATNCGISPTGCPPPLVALVARDLDHDGTLDLVGIDQQLGLWTRIAPAEELTFAFQIGSLTTSTSVRVSVSGAPLP
;
A
#
# COMPACT_ATOMS: atom_id res chain seq x y z
N MET A 1 -20.99 -5.88 82.60
CA MET A 1 -19.88 -5.55 81.67
C MET A 1 -20.46 -5.39 80.29
N ILE A 2 -20.29 -4.23 79.66
CA ILE A 2 -20.79 -3.93 78.31
C ILE A 2 -19.58 -3.70 77.43
N TRP A 3 -19.34 -4.58 76.48
CA TRP A 3 -18.18 -4.50 75.58
C TRP A 3 -18.61 -3.75 74.31
N ARG A 4 -18.25 -2.46 74.24
CA ARG A 4 -18.43 -1.65 73.02
C ARG A 4 -17.22 -1.85 72.12
N GLY A 5 -17.36 -2.67 71.08
CA GLY A 5 -16.36 -2.78 70.02
C GLY A 5 -16.32 -1.49 69.21
N LEU A 6 -15.18 -0.80 69.20
CA LEU A 6 -14.92 0.30 68.28
C LEU A 6 -14.58 -0.31 66.91
N ILE A 7 -15.43 -0.11 65.91
CA ILE A 7 -15.07 -0.40 64.51
C ILE A 7 -14.27 0.81 64.01
N ALA A 8 -12.96 0.65 63.90
CA ALA A 8 -12.09 1.64 63.27
C ALA A 8 -12.24 1.52 61.75
N ILE A 9 -13.03 2.40 61.15
CA ILE A 9 -13.08 2.57 59.69
C ILE A 9 -11.78 3.26 59.28
N LEU A 10 -10.79 2.46 58.87
CA LEU A 10 -9.61 2.95 58.16
C LEU A 10 -10.05 3.37 56.76
N SER A 11 -10.44 4.64 56.63
CA SER A 11 -10.61 5.29 55.33
C SER A 11 -9.24 5.40 54.65
N LEU A 12 -8.85 4.35 53.93
CA LEU A 12 -7.78 4.40 52.95
C LEU A 12 -8.20 5.37 51.85
N GLY A 13 -7.90 6.66 52.04
CA GLY A 13 -7.91 7.66 50.99
C GLY A 13 -6.77 7.36 50.03
N GLY A 14 -6.92 6.31 49.24
CA GLY A 14 -6.11 6.15 48.03
C GLY A 14 -6.37 7.36 47.15
N CYS A 15 -5.30 7.99 46.67
CA CYS A 15 -5.40 8.97 45.60
C CYS A 15 -5.82 8.22 44.33
N VAL A 16 -7.13 8.06 44.15
CA VAL A 16 -7.70 7.73 42.85
C VAL A 16 -7.34 8.91 41.96
N THR A 17 -6.44 8.70 41.01
CA THR A 17 -6.24 9.65 39.92
C THR A 17 -7.47 9.55 39.03
N ASP A 18 -8.11 10.69 38.73
CA ASP A 18 -9.32 10.71 37.89
C ASP A 18 -9.06 10.26 36.44
N GLU A 19 -7.78 10.03 36.10
CA GLU A 19 -7.32 9.50 34.82
C GLU A 19 -6.43 8.27 35.06
N TYR A 20 -6.75 7.19 34.36
CA TYR A 20 -5.92 5.99 34.20
C TYR A 20 -5.20 6.08 32.84
N ARG A 21 -3.97 5.56 32.77
CA ARG A 21 -3.23 5.41 31.52
C ARG A 21 -2.82 3.96 31.32
N CYS A 22 -3.02 3.47 30.11
CA CYS A 22 -2.64 2.15 29.65
C CYS A 22 -1.43 2.23 28.69
N THR A 23 -0.85 1.06 28.41
CA THR A 23 0.17 0.84 27.37
C THR A 23 -0.12 -0.38 26.51
N PHE A 24 -1.07 -1.23 26.92
CA PHE A 24 -1.50 -2.46 26.21
C PHE A 24 -2.99 -2.71 26.49
N ASP A 25 -3.65 -3.45 25.61
CA ASP A 25 -5.11 -3.70 25.69
C ASP A 25 -5.50 -4.50 26.93
N GLU A 26 -4.65 -5.42 27.39
CA GLU A 26 -4.88 -6.21 28.61
C GLU A 26 -4.91 -5.37 29.90
N GLN A 27 -4.55 -4.08 29.82
CA GLN A 27 -4.67 -3.12 30.91
C GLN A 27 -6.05 -2.42 30.95
N CYS A 28 -6.87 -2.61 29.91
CA CYS A 28 -8.20 -2.01 29.79
C CYS A 28 -9.31 -3.04 30.09
N ASP A 29 -9.41 -3.50 31.34
CA ASP A 29 -10.49 -4.36 31.83
C ASP A 29 -11.79 -3.56 32.07
N VAL A 30 -12.39 -3.09 30.96
CA VAL A 30 -13.52 -2.14 30.95
C VAL A 30 -14.80 -2.70 30.32
N GLY A 31 -14.81 -3.98 29.93
CA GLY A 31 -15.93 -4.65 29.26
C GLY A 31 -15.46 -5.62 28.17
N GLU A 32 -16.37 -6.00 27.28
CA GLU A 32 -15.98 -6.60 25.99
C GLU A 32 -15.16 -5.58 25.19
N ALA A 33 -14.17 -6.06 24.43
CA ALA A 33 -13.34 -5.27 23.52
C ALA A 33 -12.46 -4.15 24.14
N GLY A 34 -12.23 -4.13 25.46
CA GLY A 34 -11.42 -3.10 26.09
C GLY A 34 -10.04 -2.93 25.43
N ARG A 35 -9.71 -1.70 25.03
CA ARG A 35 -8.55 -1.39 24.20
C ARG A 35 -7.80 -0.16 24.69
N CYS A 36 -6.48 -0.18 24.53
CA CYS A 36 -5.63 0.95 24.81
C CYS A 36 -5.38 1.76 23.54
N GLU A 37 -5.87 3.00 23.50
CA GLU A 37 -5.70 3.85 22.32
C GLU A 37 -4.36 4.61 22.34
N LEU A 38 -4.04 5.25 21.21
CA LEU A 38 -2.85 6.06 20.96
C LEU A 38 -2.55 7.12 22.04
N ASP A 39 -3.59 7.69 22.64
CA ASP A 39 -3.44 8.67 23.70
C ASP A 39 -3.17 8.03 25.09
N GLY A 40 -3.06 6.71 25.14
CA GLY A 40 -2.87 5.92 26.35
C GLY A 40 -4.10 5.86 27.25
N ARG A 41 -5.32 6.09 26.74
CA ARG A 41 -6.57 5.94 27.50
C ARG A 41 -7.36 4.71 27.04
N CYS A 42 -8.15 4.15 27.95
CA CYS A 42 -8.97 2.99 27.64
C CYS A 42 -10.29 3.38 26.98
N THR A 43 -10.62 2.70 25.87
CA THR A 43 -11.94 2.70 25.25
C THR A 43 -12.66 1.36 25.49
N ALA A 44 -13.97 1.39 25.34
CA ALA A 44 -14.81 0.22 25.16
C ALA A 44 -15.53 0.31 23.81
N HIS A 45 -15.97 -0.85 23.28
CA HIS A 45 -16.75 -0.90 22.05
C HIS A 45 -18.12 -0.24 22.24
N ASP A 46 -18.47 0.66 21.33
CA ASP A 46 -19.75 1.39 21.31
C ASP A 46 -20.14 1.78 19.88
N LEU A 47 -21.16 1.10 19.34
CA LEU A 47 -21.70 1.32 17.99
C LEU A 47 -22.41 2.67 17.81
N ASP A 48 -22.69 3.42 18.88
CA ASP A 48 -23.20 4.80 18.78
C ASP A 48 -22.07 5.82 18.45
N CYS A 49 -20.82 5.38 18.36
CA CYS A 49 -19.67 6.20 17.98
C CYS A 49 -19.17 5.89 16.56
N PRO A 50 -18.67 6.87 15.77
CA PRO A 50 -18.21 6.65 14.40
C PRO A 50 -17.10 5.59 14.29
N SER A 51 -16.11 5.64 15.19
CA SER A 51 -15.01 4.67 15.32
C SER A 51 -15.41 3.34 15.98
N ALA A 52 -16.70 3.13 16.27
CA ALA A 52 -17.24 2.06 17.12
C ALA A 52 -16.60 2.00 18.54
N ARG A 53 -16.03 3.10 19.04
CA ARG A 53 -15.27 3.17 20.30
C ARG A 53 -15.64 4.41 21.12
N ARG A 54 -15.78 4.24 22.46
CA ARG A 54 -16.00 5.35 23.42
C ARG A 54 -14.99 5.28 24.57
N TYR A 55 -14.45 6.43 24.97
CA TYR A 55 -13.60 6.52 26.16
C TYR A 55 -14.37 6.16 27.44
N THR A 56 -13.74 5.33 28.27
CA THR A 56 -14.34 4.73 29.48
C THR A 56 -14.41 5.72 30.66
N GLU A 57 -15.01 5.32 31.79
CA GLU A 57 -15.19 6.23 32.93
C GLU A 57 -13.87 6.72 33.57
N HIS A 58 -12.76 6.00 33.35
CA HIS A 58 -11.43 6.34 33.88
C HIS A 58 -10.53 7.14 32.92
N SER A 59 -11.08 7.64 31.81
CA SER A 59 -10.37 8.44 30.80
C SER A 59 -10.33 9.95 31.09
N GLY A 60 -10.51 10.35 32.36
CA GLY A 60 -10.43 11.74 32.80
C GLY A 60 -11.45 12.66 32.13
N ALA A 61 -10.96 13.73 31.48
CA ALA A 61 -11.81 14.70 30.79
C ALA A 61 -12.43 14.15 29.48
N ALA A 62 -11.92 13.04 28.94
CA ALA A 62 -12.46 12.38 27.76
C ALA A 62 -13.54 11.33 28.10
N SER A 63 -13.72 10.99 29.38
CA SER A 63 -14.67 9.95 29.81
C SER A 63 -16.08 10.17 29.24
N GLY A 64 -16.58 9.19 28.49
CA GLY A 64 -17.90 9.22 27.85
C GLY A 64 -17.96 9.91 26.48
N THR A 65 -16.88 10.51 25.97
CA THR A 65 -16.84 10.98 24.58
C THR A 65 -16.48 9.84 23.63
N CYS A 66 -16.99 9.90 22.40
CA CYS A 66 -16.51 8.99 21.35
C CYS A 66 -15.00 9.16 21.15
N PHE A 67 -14.33 8.07 20.79
CA PHE A 67 -12.94 8.10 20.39
C PHE A 67 -12.86 8.76 19.00
N ASP A 68 -12.13 9.87 18.94
CA ASP A 68 -11.64 10.44 17.69
C ASP A 68 -10.24 9.89 17.48
N ASP A 69 -10.09 9.15 16.40
CA ASP A 69 -8.94 8.31 16.09
C ASP A 69 -8.06 8.90 14.96
N ALA A 70 -8.42 10.12 14.52
CA ALA A 70 -7.59 10.97 13.70
C ALA A 70 -6.52 11.68 14.53
N VAL A 71 -5.29 11.73 14.02
CA VAL A 71 -4.14 12.40 14.66
C VAL A 71 -3.44 13.32 13.66
N VAL A 72 -2.57 14.23 14.12
CA VAL A 72 -1.68 14.92 13.17
C VAL A 72 -0.62 13.92 12.70
N PRO A 73 -0.46 13.68 11.38
CA PRO A 73 0.56 12.78 10.84
C PRO A 73 1.96 13.13 11.36
N LEU A 74 2.64 12.17 11.99
CA LEU A 74 3.90 12.42 12.69
C LEU A 74 5.07 12.62 11.71
N ASN A 75 5.05 11.87 10.62
CA ASN A 75 5.78 12.20 9.40
C ASN A 75 4.87 11.83 8.20
N PRO A 76 4.44 12.80 7.38
CA PRO A 76 3.48 12.60 6.28
C PRO A 76 4.01 11.81 5.09
N CYS A 77 5.28 11.43 5.13
CA CYS A 77 5.79 10.49 4.16
C CYS A 77 5.34 9.06 4.45
N ALA A 78 4.56 8.80 5.50
CA ALA A 78 4.13 7.49 5.97
C ALA A 78 2.94 6.86 5.24
N ASP A 79 3.09 5.60 4.86
CA ASP A 79 1.97 4.66 4.79
C ASP A 79 1.65 4.07 6.17
N GLY A 80 0.38 3.81 6.42
CA GLY A 80 -0.10 3.10 7.60
C GLY A 80 -0.37 3.96 8.84
N GLN A 81 -0.23 5.29 8.78
CA GLN A 81 -0.63 6.14 9.92
C GLN A 81 -2.17 6.18 10.10
N PRO A 82 -2.66 6.48 11.31
CA PRO A 82 -4.06 6.82 11.50
C PRO A 82 -4.46 8.05 10.66
N PRO A 83 -5.76 8.29 10.42
CA PRO A 83 -6.28 9.39 9.62
C PRO A 83 -5.73 10.75 10.09
N ALA A 84 -5.49 11.66 9.15
CA ALA A 84 -5.00 12.99 9.49
C ALA A 84 -6.11 13.87 10.10
N VAL A 85 -5.77 14.58 11.17
CA VAL A 85 -6.52 15.78 11.58
C VAL A 85 -6.36 16.85 10.49
N PRO A 86 -7.45 17.45 9.96
CA PRO A 86 -7.39 18.45 8.90
C PRO A 86 -6.84 19.80 9.41
N GLN A 87 -5.52 19.92 9.45
CA GLN A 87 -4.79 21.13 9.87
C GLN A 87 -3.52 21.35 9.05
N GLY A 88 -3.18 22.62 8.77
CA GLY A 88 -1.99 22.96 7.99
C GLY A 88 -2.12 22.44 6.56
N CYS A 89 -1.04 21.94 5.96
CA CYS A 89 -1.11 21.35 4.62
C CYS A 89 -1.90 20.03 4.58
N PHE A 90 -2.14 19.36 5.71
CA PHE A 90 -3.02 18.18 5.73
C PHE A 90 -4.47 18.53 5.44
N ALA A 91 -4.91 19.76 5.73
CA ALA A 91 -6.25 20.19 5.32
C ALA A 91 -6.40 20.14 3.79
N ASP A 92 -5.38 20.55 3.04
CA ASP A 92 -5.37 20.47 1.57
C ASP A 92 -5.33 19.00 1.08
N VAL A 93 -4.56 18.14 1.78
CA VAL A 93 -4.53 16.69 1.51
C VAL A 93 -5.89 16.04 1.78
N CYS A 94 -6.56 16.35 2.91
CA CYS A 94 -7.91 15.90 3.23
C CYS A 94 -8.94 16.37 2.20
N ASP A 95 -8.83 17.63 1.74
CA ASP A 95 -9.76 18.18 0.75
C ASP A 95 -9.60 17.53 -0.63
N ALA A 96 -8.42 17.02 -0.96
CA ALA A 96 -8.15 16.29 -2.19
C ALA A 96 -8.46 14.79 -2.08
N VAL A 97 -8.06 14.15 -0.97
CA VAL A 97 -8.24 12.72 -0.70
C VAL A 97 -8.77 12.53 0.74
N PRO A 98 -10.11 12.66 0.94
CA PRO A 98 -10.76 12.51 2.24
C PRO A 98 -10.43 11.22 3.00
N ALA A 99 -10.23 10.10 2.30
CA ALA A 99 -9.78 8.83 2.89
C ALA A 99 -8.52 9.00 3.77
N CYS A 100 -7.60 9.91 3.43
CA CYS A 100 -6.41 10.17 4.26
C CYS A 100 -6.73 10.74 5.65
N CYS A 101 -7.96 11.21 5.88
CA CYS A 101 -8.43 11.91 7.06
C CYS A 101 -9.70 11.30 7.66
N GLU A 102 -10.36 10.41 6.91
CA GLU A 102 -11.41 9.54 7.39
C GLU A 102 -10.83 8.18 7.82
N THR A 103 -9.88 7.59 7.07
CA THR A 103 -9.60 6.15 7.17
C THR A 103 -8.15 5.74 7.39
N GLY A 104 -7.19 6.52 6.91
CA GLY A 104 -5.78 6.33 7.26
C GLY A 104 -4.84 6.68 6.13
N TRP A 105 -3.55 6.74 6.47
CA TRP A 105 -2.52 6.97 5.46
C TRP A 105 -2.17 5.68 4.73
N SER A 106 -2.00 5.81 3.42
CA SER A 106 -1.49 4.79 2.51
C SER A 106 -0.56 5.47 1.49
N ASN A 107 0.00 4.72 0.53
CA ASN A 107 0.79 5.33 -0.56
C ASN A 107 -0.03 6.40 -1.32
N ALA A 108 -1.36 6.22 -1.38
CA ALA A 108 -2.31 7.16 -1.96
C ALA A 108 -2.44 8.48 -1.19
N CYS A 109 -1.94 8.56 0.06
CA CYS A 109 -1.92 9.75 0.92
C CYS A 109 -0.54 10.41 1.01
N VAL A 110 0.53 9.62 1.00
CA VAL A 110 1.91 10.11 0.91
C VAL A 110 2.12 10.93 -0.37
N GLN A 111 1.64 10.41 -1.50
CA GLN A 111 1.84 11.03 -2.81
C GLN A 111 1.16 12.42 -2.94
N PRO A 112 -0.11 12.64 -2.57
CA PRO A 112 -0.70 13.97 -2.50
C PRO A 112 0.00 14.88 -1.49
N ALA A 113 0.45 14.35 -0.35
CA ALA A 113 1.18 15.15 0.64
C ALA A 113 2.50 15.69 0.07
N GLN A 114 3.25 14.92 -0.72
CA GLN A 114 4.44 15.41 -1.43
C GLN A 114 4.12 16.58 -2.38
N ILE A 115 2.95 16.55 -3.02
CA ILE A 115 2.51 17.59 -3.97
C ILE A 115 1.98 18.84 -3.25
N MET A 116 1.29 18.67 -2.12
CA MET A 116 0.50 19.72 -1.45
C MET A 116 1.22 20.36 -0.25
N CYS A 117 2.28 19.72 0.27
CA CYS A 117 3.11 20.25 1.35
C CYS A 117 4.51 20.62 0.82
N PRO A 118 4.79 21.86 0.37
CA PRO A 118 6.05 22.21 -0.30
C PRO A 118 7.33 22.10 0.54
N GLU A 119 7.19 21.93 1.86
CA GLU A 119 8.30 21.70 2.80
C GLU A 119 8.54 20.20 3.07
N LEU A 120 7.61 19.32 2.66
CA LEU A 120 7.71 17.88 2.85
C LEU A 120 8.73 17.29 1.89
N ARG A 121 9.70 16.55 2.44
CA ARG A 121 10.70 15.82 1.67
C ARG A 121 10.66 14.37 2.08
N CYS A 122 10.07 13.54 1.23
CA CYS A 122 10.05 12.11 1.46
C CYS A 122 11.33 11.46 0.99
N ASP A 123 11.68 10.38 1.68
CA ASP A 123 12.85 9.61 1.37
C ASP A 123 12.68 8.88 0.03
N THR A 124 13.73 8.90 -0.79
CA THR A 124 13.76 8.43 -2.17
C THR A 124 14.31 7.00 -2.31
N ARG A 125 14.60 6.31 -1.20
CA ARG A 125 15.11 4.94 -1.21
C ARG A 125 14.08 3.96 -1.80
N ILE A 126 14.55 3.08 -2.67
CA ILE A 126 13.77 2.03 -3.34
C ILE A 126 14.40 0.68 -3.00
N ALA A 127 13.62 -0.18 -2.37
CA ALA A 127 13.95 -1.59 -2.14
C ALA A 127 13.44 -2.40 -3.33
N ILE A 128 14.35 -3.09 -4.03
CA ILE A 128 14.04 -3.89 -5.21
C ILE A 128 14.35 -5.36 -4.91
N THR A 129 13.37 -6.24 -5.12
CA THR A 129 13.56 -7.70 -5.09
C THR A 129 13.26 -8.27 -6.47
N ALA A 130 14.25 -8.89 -7.11
CA ALA A 130 14.14 -9.42 -8.46
C ALA A 130 14.50 -10.90 -8.53
N SER A 131 13.78 -11.68 -9.35
CA SER A 131 14.07 -13.11 -9.54
C SER A 131 13.87 -13.58 -10.99
N ASP A 132 14.73 -14.49 -11.43
CA ASP A 132 14.62 -15.23 -12.70
C ASP A 132 14.00 -16.65 -12.52
N GLY A 133 13.52 -16.95 -11.31
CA GLY A 133 12.97 -18.27 -10.94
C GLY A 133 14.03 -19.30 -10.50
N VAL A 134 15.32 -18.98 -10.58
CA VAL A 134 16.45 -19.82 -10.12
C VAL A 134 17.26 -19.10 -9.04
N SER A 135 17.39 -17.79 -9.19
CA SER A 135 18.14 -16.88 -8.34
C SER A 135 17.26 -15.69 -7.95
N THR A 136 17.65 -15.04 -6.86
CA THR A 136 17.02 -13.80 -6.39
C THR A 136 18.12 -12.81 -6.05
N GLU A 137 17.96 -11.57 -6.52
CA GLU A 137 18.79 -10.45 -6.13
C GLU A 137 17.93 -9.41 -5.39
N VAL A 138 18.49 -8.83 -4.34
CA VAL A 138 17.86 -7.77 -3.54
C VAL A 138 18.78 -6.55 -3.49
N TRP A 139 18.21 -5.37 -3.74
CA TRP A 139 18.94 -4.12 -3.97
C TRP A 139 18.31 -2.94 -3.23
N ASP A 140 19.08 -2.27 -2.38
CA ASP A 140 18.75 -0.97 -1.79
C ASP A 140 19.28 0.13 -2.73
N VAL A 141 18.38 0.80 -3.42
CA VAL A 141 18.68 1.81 -4.44
C VAL A 141 18.31 3.19 -3.93
N ARG A 142 19.13 4.20 -4.19
CA ARG A 142 18.95 5.56 -3.68
C ARG A 142 19.23 6.59 -4.77
N SER A 143 18.51 7.71 -4.72
CA SER A 143 18.77 8.89 -5.56
C SER A 143 18.82 10.16 -4.72
N SER A 144 19.78 11.04 -4.98
CA SER A 144 19.93 12.30 -4.24
C SER A 144 19.29 13.52 -4.93
N ASP A 145 18.97 13.40 -6.20
CA ASP A 145 18.65 14.50 -7.13
C ASP A 145 18.00 14.01 -8.44
N GLY A 146 17.43 12.79 -8.44
CA GLY A 146 16.90 12.12 -9.63
C GLY A 146 17.93 11.65 -10.68
N ALA A 147 19.13 12.24 -10.70
CA ALA A 147 20.17 12.03 -11.70
C ALA A 147 21.33 11.16 -11.21
N THR A 148 21.68 11.28 -9.93
CA THR A 148 22.77 10.57 -9.26
C THR A 148 22.20 9.41 -8.45
N TRP A 149 22.62 8.19 -8.78
CA TRP A 149 22.10 6.96 -8.19
C TRP A 149 23.18 6.13 -7.51
N THR A 150 22.83 5.50 -6.40
CA THR A 150 23.61 4.43 -5.76
C THR A 150 22.76 3.17 -5.60
N ALA A 151 23.40 2.01 -5.59
CA ALA A 151 22.73 0.72 -5.40
C ALA A 151 23.61 -0.22 -4.59
N ASP A 152 23.12 -0.62 -3.42
CA ASP A 152 23.76 -1.59 -2.53
C ASP A 152 23.07 -2.95 -2.68
N GLN A 153 23.81 -3.97 -3.11
CA GLN A 153 23.29 -5.34 -3.08
C GLN A 153 23.18 -5.81 -1.63
N ARG A 154 22.03 -6.39 -1.26
CA ARG A 154 21.77 -6.94 0.08
C ARG A 154 21.76 -8.47 0.05
N SER A 155 21.69 -9.09 1.22
CA SER A 155 21.36 -10.50 1.39
C SER A 155 19.89 -10.67 1.75
N GLY A 156 19.30 -11.81 1.38
CA GLY A 156 17.94 -12.20 1.76
C GLY A 156 17.14 -12.76 0.59
N THR A 157 15.86 -13.07 0.83
CA THR A 157 14.91 -13.56 -0.20
C THR A 157 13.94 -12.49 -0.69
N ALA A 158 13.67 -11.47 0.11
CA ALA A 158 13.02 -10.23 -0.28
C ALA A 158 13.41 -9.10 0.69
N ILE A 159 13.28 -7.87 0.22
CA ILE A 159 13.49 -6.64 1.00
C ILE A 159 12.36 -5.64 0.77
N ALA A 160 12.11 -4.81 1.78
CA ALA A 160 11.17 -3.68 1.70
C ALA A 160 11.63 -2.53 2.60
N TRP A 161 11.28 -1.30 2.25
CA TRP A 161 11.32 -0.18 3.19
C TRP A 161 10.04 -0.14 4.00
N LEU A 162 10.20 0.01 5.31
CA LEU A 162 9.12 0.13 6.27
C LEU A 162 8.99 1.55 6.80
N ALA A 163 7.90 1.74 7.54
CA ALA A 163 7.87 2.42 8.83
C ALA A 163 9.26 2.65 9.42
N PRO A 164 9.71 3.90 9.64
CA PRO A 164 10.21 4.27 10.96
C PRO A 164 9.31 3.67 12.04
N GLY A 165 9.88 3.05 13.06
CA GLY A 165 9.09 2.62 14.22
C GLY A 165 8.66 3.83 15.07
N PRO A 166 7.85 3.58 16.10
CA PRO A 166 7.51 4.54 17.14
C PRO A 166 8.67 5.45 17.57
N GLU A 167 8.36 6.73 17.78
CA GLU A 167 9.31 7.80 18.12
C GLU A 167 10.41 8.08 17.06
N SER A 168 10.36 7.46 15.86
CA SER A 168 11.36 7.65 14.79
C SER A 168 10.81 8.36 13.55
N THR A 169 11.69 9.10 12.87
CA THR A 169 11.40 9.71 11.56
C THR A 169 12.06 8.99 10.38
N GLU A 170 12.99 8.05 10.64
CA GLU A 170 13.86 7.41 9.64
C GLU A 170 13.32 6.05 9.18
N PRO A 171 13.07 5.83 7.87
CA PRO A 171 12.55 4.57 7.37
C PRO A 171 13.56 3.44 7.50
N ARG A 172 13.04 2.26 7.84
CA ARG A 172 13.81 1.07 8.24
C ARG A 172 13.83 0.04 7.12
N LEU A 173 14.95 -0.65 6.94
CA LEU A 173 15.08 -1.68 5.91
C LEU A 173 14.70 -3.05 6.47
N ALA A 174 13.56 -3.56 6.02
CA ALA A 174 13.19 -4.95 6.23
C ALA A 174 13.87 -5.86 5.21
N ARG A 175 14.34 -7.02 5.67
CA ARG A 175 14.84 -8.12 4.83
C ARG A 175 14.49 -9.48 5.42
N PHE A 176 14.18 -10.44 4.56
CA PHE A 176 13.96 -11.82 4.99
C PHE A 176 15.25 -12.65 4.90
N GLU A 177 15.67 -13.19 6.04
CA GLU A 177 16.74 -14.17 6.18
C GLU A 177 16.16 -15.55 6.57
N PRO A 178 16.91 -16.66 6.48
CA PRO A 178 16.37 -17.99 6.74
C PRO A 178 15.78 -18.16 8.14
N GLY A 179 14.44 -18.11 8.23
CA GLY A 179 13.68 -18.25 9.48
C GLY A 179 13.53 -16.96 10.31
N MET A 180 13.83 -15.79 9.75
CA MET A 180 13.67 -14.51 10.46
C MET A 180 13.38 -13.33 9.51
N LEU A 181 12.63 -12.34 10.00
CA LEU A 181 12.64 -10.99 9.46
C LEU A 181 13.74 -10.22 10.19
N VAL A 182 14.57 -9.48 9.47
CA VAL A 182 15.48 -8.50 10.05
C VAL A 182 15.02 -7.10 9.65
N VAL A 183 14.74 -6.25 10.63
CA VAL A 183 14.41 -4.83 10.42
C VAL A 183 15.59 -4.02 10.94
N ASP A 184 16.34 -3.40 10.03
CA ASP A 184 17.67 -2.83 10.26
C ASP A 184 18.64 -3.85 10.91
N ASP A 185 18.82 -3.77 12.23
CA ASP A 185 19.66 -4.63 13.07
C ASP A 185 18.84 -5.51 14.04
N ALA A 186 17.50 -5.40 14.06
CA ALA A 186 16.62 -6.15 14.94
C ALA A 186 16.11 -7.45 14.26
N GLU A 187 16.27 -8.59 14.93
CA GLU A 187 15.90 -9.93 14.43
C GLU A 187 14.57 -10.42 15.03
N TYR A 188 13.63 -10.82 14.17
CA TYR A 188 12.32 -11.34 14.54
C TYR A 188 12.18 -12.79 14.05
N PRO A 189 12.17 -13.80 14.94
CA PRO A 189 12.00 -15.19 14.55
C PRO A 189 10.65 -15.42 13.84
N LEU A 190 10.68 -16.09 12.69
CA LEU A 190 9.49 -16.38 11.90
C LEU A 190 9.16 -17.88 11.91
N THR A 191 7.95 -18.20 11.47
CA THR A 191 7.56 -19.60 11.23
C THR A 191 8.30 -20.16 10.00
N ALA A 192 8.27 -21.48 9.80
CA ALA A 192 9.00 -22.15 8.72
C ALA A 192 8.30 -22.01 7.35
N ARG A 193 8.05 -20.77 6.90
CA ARG A 193 7.39 -20.41 5.64
C ARG A 193 8.37 -19.71 4.69
N SER A 194 8.06 -19.70 3.39
CA SER A 194 8.77 -18.88 2.40
C SER A 194 8.14 -17.50 2.34
N TYR A 195 8.70 -16.55 3.08
CA TYR A 195 8.26 -15.16 3.06
C TYR A 195 8.71 -14.44 1.78
N THR A 196 7.82 -13.62 1.24
CA THR A 196 7.98 -12.98 -0.09
C THR A 196 7.59 -11.49 -0.11
N ASP A 197 6.91 -11.01 0.92
CA ASP A 197 6.41 -9.64 1.02
C ASP A 197 6.41 -9.18 2.48
N VAL A 198 6.66 -7.89 2.72
CA VAL A 198 6.40 -7.23 3.99
C VAL A 198 6.04 -5.77 3.75
N THR A 199 4.96 -5.31 4.39
CA THR A 199 4.42 -3.97 4.25
C THR A 199 4.19 -3.33 5.61
N SER A 200 4.50 -2.03 5.72
CA SER A 200 4.00 -1.21 6.82
C SER A 200 2.50 -0.99 6.68
N VAL A 201 1.76 -1.24 7.75
CA VAL A 201 0.35 -0.84 7.89
C VAL A 201 -0.03 -0.95 9.37
N ASP A 202 -0.59 0.09 9.97
CA ASP A 202 -1.23 -0.01 11.29
C ASP A 202 -2.62 -0.64 11.12
N PHE A 203 -2.63 -1.93 10.79
CA PHE A 203 -3.83 -2.68 10.43
C PHE A 203 -4.90 -2.67 11.53
N GLU A 204 -4.47 -2.59 12.80
CA GLU A 204 -5.34 -2.48 13.97
C GLU A 204 -5.63 -1.01 14.35
N ARG A 205 -4.94 -0.02 13.77
CA ARG A 205 -4.97 1.42 14.12
C ARG A 205 -4.56 1.74 15.56
N THR A 206 -3.59 1.00 16.07
CA THR A 206 -3.15 1.00 17.48
C THR A 206 -1.92 1.87 17.74
N GLY A 207 -1.24 2.34 16.69
CA GLY A 207 0.08 2.91 16.76
C GLY A 207 1.18 1.96 17.21
N ARG A 208 0.91 0.66 17.27
CA ARG A 208 1.97 -0.30 17.55
C ARG A 208 2.86 -0.44 16.33
N ASP A 209 4.13 -0.71 16.61
CA ASP A 209 5.10 -1.04 15.58
C ASP A 209 4.73 -2.38 14.95
N ALA A 210 3.93 -2.38 13.88
CA ALA A 210 3.38 -3.59 13.27
C ALA A 210 3.61 -3.60 11.76
N VAL A 211 3.80 -4.81 11.22
CA VAL A 211 3.91 -5.06 9.78
C VAL A 211 3.06 -6.25 9.38
N VAL A 212 2.62 -6.28 8.13
CA VAL A 212 1.99 -7.47 7.55
C VAL A 212 3.00 -8.19 6.66
N LEU A 213 3.14 -9.49 6.87
CA LEU A 213 4.05 -10.38 6.14
C LEU A 213 3.24 -11.25 5.15
N GLY A 214 3.68 -11.30 3.90
CA GLY A 214 3.14 -12.19 2.87
C GLY A 214 4.02 -13.42 2.65
N SER A 215 3.48 -14.62 2.85
CA SER A 215 4.27 -15.87 2.83
C SER A 215 3.59 -17.05 2.11
N ASN A 216 4.39 -18.09 1.87
CA ASN A 216 4.04 -19.29 1.12
C ASN A 216 4.58 -20.56 1.82
N ASP A 217 3.73 -21.50 2.24
CA ASP A 217 4.12 -22.82 2.75
C ASP A 217 3.88 -23.95 1.72
N PRO A 218 4.89 -24.37 0.94
CA PRO A 218 4.72 -25.38 -0.11
C PRO A 218 4.28 -26.76 0.40
N ALA A 219 4.20 -27.01 1.71
CA ALA A 219 3.65 -28.25 2.27
C ALA A 219 2.10 -28.29 2.29
N ILE A 220 1.41 -27.15 2.13
CA ILE A 220 -0.04 -27.02 2.33
C ILE A 220 -0.76 -26.73 0.98
N PRO A 221 -1.91 -27.37 0.67
CA PRO A 221 -2.73 -26.97 -0.49
C PRO A 221 -3.29 -25.55 -0.29
N MET A 222 -3.15 -24.69 -1.30
CA MET A 222 -3.42 -23.23 -1.19
C MET A 222 -2.52 -22.55 -0.15
N PRO A 223 -1.20 -22.53 -0.40
CA PRO A 223 -0.15 -22.34 0.62
C PRO A 223 0.07 -20.89 1.09
N LYS A 224 -0.80 -19.95 0.74
CA LYS A 224 -0.52 -18.51 0.85
C LYS A 224 -1.12 -17.94 2.13
N PHE A 225 -0.33 -17.18 2.89
CA PHE A 225 -0.73 -16.58 4.17
C PHE A 225 -0.39 -15.09 4.21
N LEU A 226 -1.22 -14.34 4.94
CA LEU A 226 -0.91 -13.03 5.48
C LEU A 226 -0.84 -13.15 7.00
N GLU A 227 0.13 -12.50 7.64
CA GLU A 227 0.25 -12.47 9.10
C GLU A 227 0.72 -11.10 9.58
N VAL A 228 0.11 -10.59 10.66
CA VAL A 228 0.56 -9.39 11.37
C VAL A 228 1.70 -9.81 12.30
N LEU A 229 2.82 -9.09 12.27
CA LEU A 229 3.91 -9.18 13.21
C LEU A 229 4.03 -7.85 13.97
N ASP A 230 3.90 -7.90 15.29
CA ASP A 230 4.24 -6.81 16.20
C ASP A 230 5.76 -6.81 16.43
N LEU A 231 6.43 -5.75 15.97
CA LEU A 231 7.88 -5.52 16.07
C LEU A 231 8.32 -5.02 17.45
N THR A 232 7.40 -4.68 18.35
CA THR A 232 7.67 -4.38 19.76
C THR A 232 7.74 -5.66 20.60
N THR A 233 6.81 -6.60 20.37
CA THR A 233 6.68 -7.84 21.16
C THR A 233 7.24 -9.08 20.49
N GLY A 234 7.42 -9.07 19.17
CA GLY A 234 7.74 -10.24 18.35
C GLY A 234 6.55 -11.20 18.17
N ALA A 235 5.33 -10.80 18.56
CA ALA A 235 4.14 -11.63 18.44
C ALA A 235 3.61 -11.64 16.99
N THR A 236 3.27 -12.82 16.49
CA THR A 236 2.67 -13.02 15.17
C THR A 236 1.23 -13.50 15.25
N ARG A 237 0.36 -12.99 14.37
CA ARG A 237 -1.04 -13.42 14.22
C ARG A 237 -1.39 -13.59 12.74
N GLU A 238 -1.90 -14.76 12.37
CA GLU A 238 -2.35 -15.02 11.00
C GLU A 238 -3.66 -14.27 10.69
N LEU A 239 -3.73 -13.64 9.53
CA LEU A 239 -4.95 -13.09 8.96
C LEU A 239 -5.61 -14.18 8.11
N THR A 240 -6.89 -14.47 8.38
CA THR A 240 -7.65 -15.56 7.75
C THR A 240 -7.96 -15.28 6.27
N PHE A 241 -6.95 -15.36 5.40
CA PHE A 241 -7.07 -15.02 3.98
C PHE A 241 -6.26 -15.96 3.06
N GLU A 242 -6.94 -16.64 2.14
CA GLU A 242 -6.37 -17.76 1.35
C GLU A 242 -5.49 -17.34 0.15
N VAL A 243 -5.09 -16.07 0.05
CA VAL A 243 -4.24 -15.56 -1.03
C VAL A 243 -3.28 -14.48 -0.55
N SER A 244 -2.03 -14.53 -1.04
CA SER A 244 -1.24 -13.36 -1.44
C SER A 244 -0.06 -13.78 -2.31
N ALA A 245 0.18 -13.09 -3.41
CA ALA A 245 1.50 -12.88 -3.98
C ALA A 245 2.01 -11.45 -3.69
N ARG A 246 1.09 -10.49 -3.60
CA ARG A 246 1.31 -9.08 -3.28
C ARG A 246 0.04 -8.54 -2.63
N VAL A 247 0.17 -7.67 -1.64
CA VAL A 247 -0.92 -6.88 -1.07
C VAL A 247 -0.69 -5.39 -1.32
N GLU A 248 -1.76 -4.64 -1.53
CA GLU A 248 -1.75 -3.17 -1.61
C GLU A 248 -2.88 -2.63 -0.70
N TRP A 249 -2.51 -1.80 0.26
CA TRP A 249 -3.41 -1.28 1.29
C TRP A 249 -4.12 -0.02 0.82
N GLY A 250 -5.41 0.06 1.14
CA GLY A 250 -6.27 1.19 0.87
C GLY A 250 -7.44 1.18 1.82
N ASP A 251 -8.58 1.63 1.32
CA ASP A 251 -9.82 1.76 2.07
C ASP A 251 -10.95 1.50 1.09
N HIS A 252 -11.59 0.33 1.21
CA HIS A 252 -12.55 -0.19 0.25
C HIS A 252 -13.98 0.17 0.65
N ASP A 253 -14.33 0.14 1.94
CA ASP A 253 -15.69 0.42 2.43
C ASP A 253 -15.85 1.69 3.27
N HIS A 254 -14.76 2.46 3.48
CA HIS A 254 -14.73 3.71 4.22
C HIS A 254 -15.06 3.52 5.73
N ASP A 255 -14.83 2.33 6.31
CA ASP A 255 -15.04 2.06 7.76
C ASP A 255 -13.94 2.63 8.69
N ALA A 256 -12.92 3.23 8.09
CA ALA A 256 -11.73 3.74 8.73
C ALA A 256 -10.66 2.73 9.14
N PHE A 257 -10.57 1.56 8.51
CA PHE A 257 -9.48 0.60 8.75
C PHE A 257 -8.76 0.22 7.45
N PRO A 258 -7.47 -0.19 7.50
CA PRO A 258 -6.73 -0.54 6.29
C PRO A 258 -7.28 -1.81 5.61
N ASP A 259 -7.96 -1.59 4.50
CA ASP A 259 -8.45 -2.62 3.59
C ASP A 259 -7.38 -3.03 2.58
N ALA A 260 -7.61 -4.14 1.88
CA ALA A 260 -6.59 -4.75 1.04
C ALA A 260 -7.12 -5.15 -0.34
N ALA A 261 -6.39 -4.72 -1.38
CA ALA A 261 -6.39 -5.39 -2.67
C ALA A 261 -5.28 -6.44 -2.68
N ILE A 262 -5.59 -7.69 -3.03
CA ILE A 262 -4.65 -8.80 -2.85
C ILE A 262 -4.52 -9.62 -4.12
N ALA A 263 -3.30 -9.68 -4.66
CA ALA A 263 -2.95 -10.49 -5.83
C ALA A 263 -2.92 -11.98 -5.47
N GLY A 264 -3.64 -12.81 -6.22
CA GLY A 264 -3.78 -14.24 -6.02
C GLY A 264 -2.65 -15.07 -6.65
N ALA A 265 -3.03 -16.12 -7.36
CA ALA A 265 -2.15 -16.87 -8.26
C ALA A 265 -2.69 -16.71 -9.69
N GLY A 266 -1.81 -16.53 -10.68
CA GLY A 266 -2.22 -16.08 -12.02
C GLY A 266 -2.94 -14.73 -11.96
N ALA A 267 -3.92 -14.53 -12.82
CA ALA A 267 -4.66 -13.27 -12.91
C ALA A 267 -5.72 -13.01 -11.82
N GLY A 268 -5.91 -13.92 -10.86
CA GLY A 268 -6.90 -13.72 -9.80
C GLY A 268 -6.47 -12.63 -8.82
N TYR A 269 -7.40 -11.81 -8.36
CA TYR A 269 -7.22 -10.89 -7.23
C TYR A 269 -8.50 -10.83 -6.39
N ALA A 270 -8.34 -10.42 -5.14
CA ALA A 270 -9.44 -10.23 -4.20
C ALA A 270 -9.45 -8.81 -3.65
N LEU A 271 -10.63 -8.33 -3.30
CA LEU A 271 -10.83 -7.20 -2.41
C LEU A 271 -11.21 -7.77 -1.04
N ALA A 272 -10.62 -7.21 0.00
CA ALA A 272 -10.83 -7.62 1.38
C ALA A 272 -11.02 -6.39 2.25
N THR A 273 -12.01 -6.46 3.15
CA THR A 273 -12.20 -5.44 4.17
C THR A 273 -11.69 -5.90 5.53
N SER A 274 -11.19 -4.96 6.31
CA SER A 274 -10.74 -5.16 7.68
C SER A 274 -11.95 -5.19 8.60
N VAL A 275 -12.38 -6.36 9.08
CA VAL A 275 -13.55 -6.49 9.96
C VAL A 275 -13.13 -6.90 11.37
N GLU A 276 -13.84 -6.41 12.39
CA GLU A 276 -13.61 -6.81 13.78
C GLU A 276 -14.26 -8.19 14.04
N ASP A 277 -13.47 -9.14 14.55
CA ASP A 277 -13.92 -10.51 14.82
C ASP A 277 -14.57 -10.66 16.22
N PRO A 278 -15.15 -11.84 16.56
CA PRO A 278 -15.78 -12.05 17.87
C PRO A 278 -14.84 -12.06 19.09
N VAL A 279 -13.53 -11.90 18.91
CA VAL A 279 -12.57 -11.64 20.00
C VAL A 279 -11.95 -10.24 19.90
N HIS A 280 -12.57 -9.36 19.11
CA HIS A 280 -12.25 -7.95 18.93
C HIS A 280 -10.87 -7.69 18.30
N GLN A 281 -10.41 -8.60 17.45
CA GLN A 281 -9.23 -8.44 16.61
C GLN A 281 -9.65 -8.13 15.18
N ARG A 282 -8.95 -7.24 14.47
CA ARG A 282 -9.23 -7.05 13.04
C ARG A 282 -8.79 -8.27 12.24
N VAL A 283 -9.58 -8.67 11.25
CA VAL A 283 -9.27 -9.76 10.31
C VAL A 283 -9.68 -9.34 8.91
N LEU A 284 -9.03 -9.88 7.88
CA LEU A 284 -9.43 -9.62 6.50
C LEU A 284 -10.60 -10.54 6.11
N SER A 285 -11.73 -9.92 5.74
CA SER A 285 -12.91 -10.59 5.18
C SER A 285 -12.96 -10.35 3.67
N GLN A 286 -13.01 -11.41 2.87
CA GLN A 286 -13.07 -11.28 1.41
C GLN A 286 -14.45 -10.77 0.97
N THR A 287 -14.54 -9.49 0.60
CA THR A 287 -15.77 -8.88 0.06
C THR A 287 -15.96 -9.24 -1.42
N GLY A 288 -14.88 -9.09 -2.21
CA GLY A 288 -14.90 -9.25 -3.66
C GLY A 288 -13.83 -10.21 -4.18
N ARG A 289 -14.10 -10.86 -5.30
CA ARG A 289 -13.08 -11.62 -6.05
C ARG A 289 -13.26 -11.48 -7.55
N ALA A 290 -12.18 -11.09 -8.22
CA ALA A 290 -12.14 -10.88 -9.66
C ALA A 290 -10.91 -11.57 -10.27
N ALA A 291 -10.81 -11.51 -11.60
CA ALA A 291 -9.65 -12.00 -12.34
C ALA A 291 -9.39 -11.14 -13.57
N ILE A 292 -8.13 -10.83 -13.82
CA ILE A 292 -7.68 -10.02 -14.97
C ILE A 292 -7.67 -10.88 -16.24
N SER A 293 -8.77 -10.86 -16.99
CA SER A 293 -8.83 -11.41 -18.34
C SER A 293 -8.77 -10.28 -19.38
N GLY A 294 -7.70 -10.20 -20.17
CA GLY A 294 -7.72 -9.60 -21.51
C GLY A 294 -8.30 -10.55 -22.55
N GLN A 295 -8.44 -10.12 -23.81
CA GLN A 295 -8.66 -11.07 -24.92
C GLN A 295 -7.46 -12.01 -25.06
N LYS A 296 -7.73 -13.32 -25.20
CA LYS A 296 -6.70 -14.37 -25.25
C LYS A 296 -6.98 -15.44 -26.29
N THR A 297 -5.95 -15.84 -27.04
CA THR A 297 -5.82 -17.19 -27.61
C THR A 297 -5.05 -18.10 -26.64
N ALA A 298 -5.79 -18.94 -25.93
CA ALA A 298 -5.37 -20.17 -25.21
C ALA A 298 -3.99 -20.17 -24.49
N GLY A 299 -4.00 -19.96 -23.17
CA GLY A 299 -2.83 -20.16 -22.28
C GLY A 299 -3.12 -19.77 -20.83
N GLN A 300 -2.21 -20.05 -19.89
CA GLN A 300 -2.31 -19.57 -18.50
C GLN A 300 -2.37 -18.03 -18.45
N ASP A 301 -3.11 -17.47 -17.50
CA ASP A 301 -3.18 -16.01 -17.32
C ASP A 301 -1.90 -15.48 -16.66
N PRO A 302 -1.29 -14.40 -17.21
CA PRO A 302 -0.15 -13.78 -16.55
C PRO A 302 -0.59 -13.21 -15.19
N GLU A 303 0.35 -13.19 -14.26
CA GLU A 303 0.09 -12.76 -12.89
C GLU A 303 -0.29 -11.28 -12.81
N VAL A 304 -1.02 -10.91 -11.75
CA VAL A 304 -1.19 -9.51 -11.37
C VAL A 304 0.20 -8.92 -11.09
N ARG A 305 0.58 -7.86 -11.82
CA ARG A 305 1.90 -7.21 -11.74
C ARG A 305 1.90 -5.93 -10.93
N GLY A 306 0.74 -5.29 -10.80
CA GLY A 306 0.58 -4.09 -9.98
C GLY A 306 -0.83 -3.95 -9.46
N LEU A 307 -0.92 -3.31 -8.30
CA LEU A 307 -2.10 -2.84 -7.62
C LEU A 307 -1.80 -1.40 -7.21
N ALA A 308 -2.80 -0.53 -7.22
CA ALA A 308 -2.67 0.84 -6.75
C ALA A 308 -4.05 1.38 -6.34
N TRP A 309 -4.07 2.25 -5.34
CA TRP A 309 -5.23 3.02 -4.94
C TRP A 309 -5.03 4.50 -5.30
N ALA A 310 -6.02 5.14 -5.92
CA ALA A 310 -6.01 6.59 -6.18
C ALA A 310 -7.40 7.09 -6.60
N ASP A 311 -7.74 8.34 -6.29
CA ASP A 311 -8.90 9.03 -6.88
C ASP A 311 -8.61 9.33 -8.36
N LEU A 312 -9.02 8.43 -9.27
CA LEU A 312 -8.64 8.50 -10.68
C LEU A 312 -9.64 9.30 -11.52
N ASP A 313 -10.87 9.50 -11.03
CA ASP A 313 -11.90 10.27 -11.74
C ASP A 313 -12.22 11.65 -11.13
N GLY A 314 -11.62 11.98 -9.98
CA GLY A 314 -11.74 13.27 -9.29
C GLY A 314 -12.96 13.35 -8.37
N ASN A 315 -13.54 12.23 -7.98
CA ASN A 315 -14.72 12.17 -7.11
C ASN A 315 -14.40 12.18 -5.60
N ARG A 316 -13.11 12.21 -5.22
CA ARG A 316 -12.59 12.18 -3.85
C ARG A 316 -12.74 10.85 -3.11
N SER A 317 -12.92 9.75 -3.83
CA SER A 317 -12.89 8.38 -3.29
C SER A 317 -11.71 7.62 -3.88
N LEU A 318 -11.15 6.63 -3.18
CA LEU A 318 -10.06 5.83 -3.73
C LEU A 318 -10.60 4.79 -4.73
N ASP A 319 -10.17 4.86 -5.98
CA ASP A 319 -10.40 3.81 -6.96
C ASP A 319 -9.31 2.74 -6.86
N LEU A 320 -9.67 1.47 -7.05
CA LEU A 320 -8.68 0.38 -7.16
C LEU A 320 -8.28 0.18 -8.64
N ILE A 321 -6.99 0.35 -8.92
CA ILE A 321 -6.38 0.06 -10.21
C ILE A 321 -5.58 -1.25 -10.13
N VAL A 322 -5.80 -2.14 -11.09
CA VAL A 322 -5.20 -3.46 -11.15
C VAL A 322 -4.51 -3.65 -12.51
N GLY A 323 -3.23 -3.98 -12.51
CA GLY A 323 -2.41 -4.25 -13.69
C GLY A 323 -2.04 -5.73 -13.81
N GLY A 324 -2.29 -6.33 -14.97
CA GLY A 324 -1.98 -7.74 -15.27
C GLY A 324 -2.00 -7.98 -16.78
N SER A 325 -2.80 -8.92 -17.29
CA SER A 325 -3.03 -9.07 -18.75
C SER A 325 -3.81 -7.90 -19.39
N SER A 326 -4.46 -7.10 -18.55
CA SER A 326 -5.15 -5.86 -18.89
C SER A 326 -4.98 -4.90 -17.71
N ILE A 327 -5.34 -3.63 -17.91
CA ILE A 327 -5.66 -2.74 -16.80
C ILE A 327 -7.13 -2.90 -16.46
N ARG A 328 -7.45 -2.87 -15.18
CA ARG A 328 -8.82 -2.81 -14.66
C ARG A 328 -8.90 -1.71 -13.63
N VAL A 329 -9.88 -0.84 -13.77
CA VAL A 329 -10.21 0.19 -12.78
C VAL A 329 -11.57 -0.14 -12.17
N HIS A 330 -11.57 -0.24 -10.85
CA HIS A 330 -12.73 -0.34 -9.99
C HIS A 330 -12.96 1.03 -9.38
N VAL A 331 -13.84 1.81 -10.02
CA VAL A 331 -14.18 3.16 -9.59
C VAL A 331 -15.11 3.08 -8.37
N ALA A 332 -14.79 3.84 -7.33
CA ALA A 332 -15.60 3.98 -6.14
C ALA A 332 -16.88 4.78 -6.45
N GLY A 333 -18.00 4.38 -5.84
CA GLY A 333 -19.27 5.08 -6.06
C GLY A 333 -19.27 6.42 -5.33
N GLY A 334 -19.67 7.51 -6.00
CA GLY A 334 -19.74 8.87 -5.43
C GLY A 334 -20.74 9.09 -4.27
N ASN A 335 -21.19 8.02 -3.61
CA ASN A 335 -21.88 8.01 -2.33
C ASN A 335 -21.02 7.41 -1.19
N LEU A 336 -19.70 7.21 -1.38
CA LEU A 336 -18.71 6.97 -0.31
C LEU A 336 -18.96 5.75 0.60
N THR A 337 -19.43 4.62 0.06
CA THR A 337 -19.74 3.43 0.89
C THR A 337 -19.11 2.12 0.44
N THR A 338 -18.51 2.05 -0.75
CA THR A 338 -17.78 0.86 -1.25
C THR A 338 -17.18 1.12 -2.63
N VAL A 339 -16.03 0.49 -2.89
CA VAL A 339 -15.44 0.41 -4.23
C VAL A 339 -16.22 -0.58 -5.11
N ASN A 340 -16.49 -0.17 -6.35
CA ASN A 340 -17.14 -0.98 -7.38
C ASN A 340 -16.48 -2.33 -7.68
N ASP A 341 -16.94 -3.46 -7.11
CA ASP A 341 -16.54 -4.82 -7.51
C ASP A 341 -16.66 -5.07 -9.04
N SER A 342 -17.58 -4.39 -9.72
CA SER A 342 -17.65 -4.35 -11.20
C SER A 342 -16.54 -3.46 -11.79
N VAL A 343 -15.75 -3.98 -12.72
CA VAL A 343 -14.77 -3.20 -13.49
C VAL A 343 -15.46 -2.17 -14.40
N GLN A 344 -15.20 -0.88 -14.22
CA GLN A 344 -15.75 0.20 -15.06
C GLN A 344 -14.83 0.57 -16.23
N VAL A 345 -13.51 0.50 -16.06
CA VAL A 345 -12.54 0.66 -17.17
C VAL A 345 -11.72 -0.59 -17.34
N SER A 346 -11.67 -1.10 -18.57
CA SER A 346 -10.75 -2.14 -19.00
C SER A 346 -9.92 -1.62 -20.17
N VAL A 347 -8.61 -1.83 -20.09
CA VAL A 347 -7.66 -1.54 -21.19
C VAL A 347 -6.90 -2.82 -21.47
N ASP A 348 -7.20 -3.48 -22.60
CA ASP A 348 -6.63 -4.80 -22.92
C ASP A 348 -5.77 -4.84 -24.20
N CYS A 349 -5.58 -3.70 -24.87
CA CYS A 349 -4.94 -3.64 -26.18
C CYS A 349 -3.61 -2.88 -26.19
N HIS A 350 -2.70 -3.32 -27.06
CA HIS A 350 -1.50 -2.59 -27.46
C HIS A 350 -1.40 -2.59 -29.01
N PRO A 351 -0.99 -1.49 -29.66
CA PRO A 351 -0.81 -0.16 -29.08
C PRO A 351 -2.16 0.38 -28.60
N VAL A 352 -2.14 1.14 -27.50
CA VAL A 352 -3.39 1.43 -26.77
C VAL A 352 -4.27 2.41 -27.57
N ALA A 353 -5.39 1.92 -28.10
CA ALA A 353 -6.26 2.72 -28.95
C ALA A 353 -7.02 3.80 -28.14
N THR A 354 -6.97 5.04 -28.61
CA THR A 354 -7.38 6.25 -27.86
C THR A 354 -8.89 6.50 -27.77
N THR A 355 -9.74 5.47 -27.90
CA THR A 355 -11.21 5.63 -27.90
C THR A 355 -11.96 4.53 -27.15
N GLY A 356 -12.49 4.86 -25.97
CA GLY A 356 -13.70 4.33 -25.30
C GLY A 356 -13.96 2.81 -25.28
N VAL A 357 -13.95 2.21 -24.08
CA VAL A 357 -14.06 0.75 -23.83
C VAL A 357 -13.14 -0.03 -24.77
N VAL A 358 -11.84 0.08 -24.45
CA VAL A 358 -10.74 -0.39 -25.29
C VAL A 358 -10.60 -1.91 -25.17
N ASN A 359 -11.56 -2.61 -25.78
CA ASN A 359 -11.43 -4.00 -26.17
C ASN A 359 -10.67 -4.07 -27.49
N CYS A 360 -9.65 -4.92 -27.57
CA CYS A 360 -8.95 -5.28 -28.79
C CYS A 360 -9.93 -5.47 -29.98
N PRO A 361 -9.71 -4.81 -31.13
CA PRO A 361 -10.48 -5.07 -32.34
C PRO A 361 -10.37 -6.56 -32.70
N ALA A 362 -11.50 -7.26 -32.72
CA ALA A 362 -11.54 -8.69 -33.02
C ALA A 362 -10.93 -8.96 -34.40
N GLY A 363 -9.79 -9.66 -34.43
CA GLY A 363 -9.00 -9.88 -35.65
C GLY A 363 -7.82 -8.93 -35.86
N SER A 364 -7.35 -8.22 -34.83
CA SER A 364 -6.00 -7.62 -34.86
C SER A 364 -4.98 -8.70 -35.23
N PRO A 365 -4.15 -8.51 -36.28
CA PRO A 365 -3.28 -9.57 -36.81
C PRO A 365 -2.06 -9.84 -35.92
N THR A 366 -1.80 -8.99 -34.94
CA THR A 366 -0.93 -9.28 -33.79
C THR A 366 -1.80 -9.80 -32.66
N GLY A 367 -1.63 -11.07 -32.28
CA GLY A 367 -2.26 -11.61 -31.08
C GLY A 367 -1.84 -10.79 -29.86
N SER A 368 -2.79 -10.06 -29.27
CA SER A 368 -2.61 -9.19 -28.11
C SER A 368 -2.35 -9.96 -26.80
N ASP A 369 -2.19 -11.28 -26.91
CA ASP A 369 -2.33 -12.30 -25.87
C ASP A 369 -1.15 -12.37 -24.88
N ALA A 370 -0.08 -11.60 -25.14
CA ALA A 370 1.14 -11.54 -24.33
C ALA A 370 1.33 -10.20 -23.62
N SER A 371 0.42 -9.23 -23.81
CA SER A 371 0.52 -7.92 -23.15
C SER A 371 0.37 -8.10 -21.64
N SER A 372 1.34 -7.60 -20.87
CA SER A 372 1.21 -7.52 -19.42
C SER A 372 1.66 -6.17 -18.91
N PHE A 373 0.94 -5.60 -17.95
CA PHE A 373 1.11 -4.22 -17.53
C PHE A 373 1.57 -4.12 -16.08
N ALA A 374 2.75 -3.55 -15.86
CA ALA A 374 3.09 -2.96 -14.56
C ALA A 374 2.47 -1.56 -14.49
N ILE A 375 2.06 -1.13 -13.30
CA ILE A 375 1.39 0.16 -13.08
C ILE A 375 1.98 0.91 -11.89
N VAL A 376 1.81 2.23 -11.92
CA VAL A 376 1.89 3.09 -10.73
C VAL A 376 0.87 4.23 -10.86
N ALA A 377 0.23 4.60 -9.76
CA ALA A 377 -0.62 5.79 -9.71
C ALA A 377 0.20 7.03 -9.33
N ILE A 378 -0.19 8.17 -9.88
CA ILE A 378 0.41 9.50 -9.68
C ILE A 378 -0.74 10.50 -9.47
N PRO A 379 -1.09 10.82 -8.22
CA PRO A 379 -2.04 11.87 -7.88
C PRO A 379 -1.70 13.23 -8.53
N ARG A 380 -2.73 14.03 -8.82
CA ARG A 380 -2.65 15.33 -9.47
C ARG A 380 -3.60 16.29 -8.76
N ALA A 381 -3.05 17.36 -8.17
CA ALA A 381 -3.81 18.32 -7.37
C ALA A 381 -4.97 19.02 -8.12
N ASP A 382 -5.00 18.97 -9.46
CA ASP A 382 -5.99 19.65 -10.31
C ASP A 382 -7.09 18.74 -10.91
N ARG A 383 -6.91 17.41 -10.92
CA ARG A 383 -7.72 16.51 -11.79
C ARG A 383 -7.79 15.03 -11.38
N GLY A 384 -7.69 14.71 -10.09
CA GLY A 384 -7.69 13.33 -9.61
C GLY A 384 -6.30 12.71 -9.75
N ALA A 385 -6.16 11.61 -10.49
CA ALA A 385 -4.88 10.92 -10.65
C ALA A 385 -4.54 10.59 -12.12
N GLU A 386 -3.32 10.13 -12.32
CA GLU A 386 -2.78 9.60 -13.55
C GLU A 386 -2.17 8.23 -13.26
N VAL A 387 -2.52 7.20 -14.03
CA VAL A 387 -1.87 5.89 -13.92
C VAL A 387 -0.84 5.77 -15.03
N VAL A 388 0.43 5.58 -14.69
CA VAL A 388 1.43 5.22 -15.69
C VAL A 388 1.46 3.70 -15.84
N LEU A 389 1.38 3.26 -17.09
CA LEU A 389 1.35 1.88 -17.52
C LEU A 389 2.66 1.54 -18.23
N ALA A 390 3.34 0.48 -17.79
CA ALA A 390 4.50 -0.10 -18.45
C ALA A 390 4.06 -1.40 -19.14
N ALA A 391 4.11 -1.43 -20.47
CA ALA A 391 3.77 -2.62 -21.22
C ALA A 391 4.92 -3.66 -21.20
N PHE A 392 4.56 -4.93 -21.31
CA PHE A 392 5.44 -6.06 -21.58
C PHE A 392 4.84 -6.81 -22.78
N PRO A 393 5.60 -7.31 -23.76
CA PRO A 393 7.06 -7.43 -23.81
C PRO A 393 7.80 -6.27 -24.52
N GLN A 394 7.16 -5.12 -24.72
CA GLN A 394 7.78 -3.96 -25.39
C GLN A 394 8.26 -2.90 -24.39
N LEU A 395 9.34 -2.18 -24.70
CA LEU A 395 9.73 -0.99 -23.94
C LEU A 395 8.80 0.18 -24.31
N GLU A 396 7.63 0.24 -23.67
CA GLU A 396 6.65 1.33 -23.80
C GLU A 396 6.13 1.73 -22.42
N ALA A 397 6.01 3.04 -22.20
CA ALA A 397 5.27 3.61 -21.09
C ALA A 397 4.12 4.47 -21.63
N THR A 398 2.94 4.39 -21.02
CA THR A 398 1.76 5.18 -21.40
C THR A 398 1.08 5.73 -20.15
N SER A 399 0.74 7.01 -20.19
CA SER A 399 -0.10 7.69 -19.21
C SER A 399 -1.57 7.41 -19.49
N LEU A 400 -2.32 6.94 -18.49
CA LEU A 400 -3.77 6.78 -18.49
C LEU A 400 -4.38 7.78 -17.50
N THR A 401 -5.26 8.66 -18.00
CA THR A 401 -6.13 9.49 -17.16
C THR A 401 -7.59 9.12 -17.39
N ILE A 402 -8.44 9.33 -16.39
CA ILE A 402 -9.90 9.20 -16.53
C ILE A 402 -10.52 10.58 -16.37
N THR A 403 -11.64 10.79 -17.08
CA THR A 403 -12.57 11.88 -16.77
C THR A 403 -13.96 11.32 -16.57
N ASN A 404 -14.60 11.62 -15.45
CA ASN A 404 -16.00 11.29 -15.21
C ASN A 404 -16.87 12.53 -15.48
N GLN A 405 -17.51 12.55 -16.65
CA GLN A 405 -18.43 13.63 -17.02
C GLN A 405 -19.88 13.13 -16.95
N ALA A 406 -20.61 13.59 -15.93
CA ALA A 406 -22.01 13.21 -15.68
C ALA A 406 -22.26 11.68 -15.60
N GLY A 407 -21.34 10.95 -14.96
CA GLY A 407 -21.38 9.48 -14.84
C GLY A 407 -20.81 8.74 -16.04
N VAL A 408 -20.30 9.45 -17.06
CA VAL A 408 -19.61 8.85 -18.22
C VAL A 408 -18.11 8.88 -17.99
N ILE A 409 -17.56 7.73 -17.63
CA ILE A 409 -16.14 7.47 -17.43
C ILE A 409 -15.45 7.36 -18.80
N THR A 410 -14.56 8.30 -19.10
CA THR A 410 -13.83 8.37 -20.38
C THR A 410 -12.32 8.28 -20.14
N PRO A 411 -11.67 7.13 -20.48
CA PRO A 411 -10.22 7.00 -20.40
C PRO A 411 -9.53 7.75 -21.55
N THR A 412 -8.43 8.44 -21.24
CA THR A 412 -7.52 9.09 -22.19
C THR A 412 -6.13 8.52 -22.02
N LEU A 413 -5.44 8.25 -23.13
CA LEU A 413 -4.14 7.59 -23.15
C LEU A 413 -3.12 8.45 -23.89
N THR A 414 -1.95 8.67 -23.27
CA THR A 414 -0.86 9.49 -23.81
C THR A 414 0.46 8.74 -23.68
N SER A 415 1.08 8.38 -24.80
CA SER A 415 2.39 7.70 -24.77
C SER A 415 3.46 8.57 -24.12
N ILE A 416 4.28 7.98 -23.25
CA ILE A 416 5.46 8.59 -22.67
C ILE A 416 6.65 8.17 -23.53
N ALA A 417 7.44 9.14 -24.01
CA ALA A 417 8.52 8.83 -24.92
C ALA A 417 9.64 8.06 -24.19
N ILE A 418 10.13 6.99 -24.81
CA ILE A 418 11.35 6.29 -24.38
C ILE A 418 12.31 6.33 -25.57
N PRO A 419 13.29 7.25 -25.63
CA PRO A 419 14.07 7.51 -26.85
C PRO A 419 14.75 6.25 -27.43
N ALA A 420 15.20 5.34 -26.56
CA ALA A 420 15.81 4.07 -26.95
C ALA A 420 14.84 3.10 -27.66
N ALA A 421 13.52 3.23 -27.47
CA ALA A 421 12.52 2.39 -28.13
C ALA A 421 12.26 2.78 -29.60
N THR A 422 12.59 4.02 -30.02
CA THR A 422 12.19 4.56 -31.33
C THR A 422 12.71 3.79 -32.56
N ASN A 423 13.75 2.95 -32.40
CA ASN A 423 14.33 2.14 -33.48
C ASN A 423 13.99 0.64 -33.40
N CYS A 424 13.15 0.21 -32.46
CA CYS A 424 13.00 -1.21 -32.12
C CYS A 424 12.12 -2.05 -33.06
N GLY A 425 11.03 -1.48 -33.59
CA GLY A 425 10.04 -2.26 -34.33
C GLY A 425 9.54 -3.47 -33.53
N ILE A 426 9.34 -4.60 -34.22
CA ILE A 426 8.85 -5.87 -33.62
C ILE A 426 9.99 -6.90 -33.48
N SER A 427 11.26 -6.49 -33.61
CA SER A 427 12.41 -7.42 -33.66
C SER A 427 13.17 -7.41 -32.33
N PRO A 428 13.20 -8.51 -31.55
CA PRO A 428 13.73 -8.50 -30.18
C PRO A 428 15.26 -8.36 -30.09
N THR A 429 16.02 -8.59 -31.16
CA THR A 429 17.48 -8.46 -31.15
C THR A 429 17.93 -7.01 -31.26
N GLY A 430 18.46 -6.46 -30.17
CA GLY A 430 19.06 -5.13 -30.10
C GLY A 430 18.21 -4.07 -29.40
N CYS A 431 17.05 -4.45 -28.87
CA CYS A 431 16.18 -3.58 -28.08
C CYS A 431 16.53 -3.60 -26.59
N PRO A 432 16.32 -2.50 -25.86
CA PRO A 432 16.36 -2.55 -24.41
C PRO A 432 15.19 -3.41 -23.89
N PRO A 433 15.31 -4.05 -22.73
CA PRO A 433 14.28 -4.93 -22.21
C PRO A 433 13.01 -4.15 -21.83
N PRO A 434 11.83 -4.80 -21.78
CA PRO A 434 10.60 -4.14 -21.35
C PRO A 434 10.63 -3.80 -19.86
N LEU A 435 9.90 -2.73 -19.51
CA LEU A 435 9.65 -2.33 -18.12
C LEU A 435 8.76 -3.39 -17.43
N VAL A 436 9.10 -3.73 -16.19
CA VAL A 436 8.40 -4.74 -15.37
C VAL A 436 8.02 -4.26 -13.97
N ALA A 437 8.55 -3.12 -13.53
CA ALA A 437 8.05 -2.38 -12.38
C ALA A 437 8.10 -0.88 -12.65
N LEU A 438 7.22 -0.13 -12.00
CA LEU A 438 7.16 1.32 -11.99
C LEU A 438 7.07 1.82 -10.55
N VAL A 439 7.65 2.99 -10.27
CA VAL A 439 7.63 3.67 -8.97
C VAL A 439 7.44 5.17 -9.22
N ALA A 440 6.70 5.86 -8.36
CA ALA A 440 6.53 7.30 -8.39
C ALA A 440 6.85 7.93 -7.03
N ARG A 441 7.81 8.88 -7.05
CA ARG A 441 8.36 9.63 -5.91
C ARG A 441 8.93 10.95 -6.45
N ASP A 442 8.89 12.01 -5.65
CA ASP A 442 9.62 13.25 -5.89
C ASP A 442 11.13 13.03 -5.57
N LEU A 443 11.98 12.95 -6.60
CA LEU A 443 13.40 12.56 -6.49
C LEU A 443 14.36 13.75 -6.44
N ASP A 444 13.96 14.91 -6.93
CA ASP A 444 14.76 16.14 -6.91
C ASP A 444 14.25 17.20 -5.90
N HIS A 445 13.12 16.90 -5.24
CA HIS A 445 12.47 17.67 -4.20
C HIS A 445 11.87 19.01 -4.69
N ASP A 446 11.23 18.99 -5.87
CA ASP A 446 10.50 20.12 -6.45
C ASP A 446 8.99 20.15 -6.11
N GLY A 447 8.46 19.10 -5.47
CA GLY A 447 7.03 18.94 -5.18
C GLY A 447 6.23 18.24 -6.29
N THR A 448 6.90 17.73 -7.33
CA THR A 448 6.29 16.94 -8.40
C THR A 448 6.75 15.50 -8.31
N LEU A 449 5.83 14.55 -8.55
CA LEU A 449 6.19 13.14 -8.56
C LEU A 449 6.85 12.75 -9.89
N ASP A 450 8.11 12.33 -9.78
CA ASP A 450 8.87 11.71 -10.87
C ASP A 450 8.45 10.26 -11.09
N LEU A 451 8.95 9.67 -12.16
CA LEU A 451 8.71 8.27 -12.51
C LEU A 451 10.03 7.53 -12.65
N VAL A 452 10.14 6.39 -11.95
CA VAL A 452 11.20 5.39 -12.12
C VAL A 452 10.60 4.13 -12.75
N GLY A 453 11.15 3.70 -13.87
CA GLY A 453 10.87 2.40 -14.47
C GLY A 453 12.05 1.44 -14.26
N ILE A 454 11.75 0.16 -14.01
CA ILE A 454 12.76 -0.91 -13.91
C ILE A 454 12.47 -1.94 -15.00
N ASP A 455 13.45 -2.22 -15.85
CA ASP A 455 13.34 -3.21 -16.93
C ASP A 455 13.71 -4.64 -16.50
N GLN A 456 13.47 -5.62 -17.38
CA GLN A 456 13.76 -7.02 -17.08
C GLN A 456 15.22 -7.33 -16.77
N GLN A 457 16.18 -6.56 -17.27
CA GLN A 457 17.60 -6.75 -16.89
C GLN A 457 17.94 -6.01 -15.61
N LEU A 458 17.00 -5.28 -15.02
CA LEU A 458 17.18 -4.35 -13.91
C LEU A 458 17.93 -3.07 -14.33
N GLY A 459 17.73 -2.63 -15.56
CA GLY A 459 18.03 -1.25 -15.96
C GLY A 459 17.01 -0.30 -15.33
N LEU A 460 17.49 0.79 -14.72
CA LEU A 460 16.66 1.86 -14.17
C LEU A 460 16.52 3.00 -15.19
N TRP A 461 15.28 3.46 -15.34
CA TRP A 461 14.86 4.52 -16.25
C TRP A 461 14.18 5.62 -15.44
N THR A 462 14.53 6.88 -15.66
CA THR A 462 13.99 8.02 -14.90
C THR A 462 13.37 9.06 -15.82
N ARG A 463 12.22 9.59 -15.40
CA ARG A 463 11.57 10.79 -15.95
C ARG A 463 11.38 11.76 -14.80
N ILE A 464 12.32 12.70 -14.67
CA ILE A 464 12.24 13.79 -13.71
C ILE A 464 11.29 14.85 -14.28
N ALA A 465 10.29 15.27 -13.52
CA ALA A 465 9.33 16.26 -13.96
C ALA A 465 10.02 17.62 -14.26
N PRO A 466 9.50 18.42 -15.20
CA PRO A 466 8.38 18.17 -16.11
C PRO A 466 8.82 17.47 -17.42
N ALA A 467 9.90 16.68 -17.43
CA ALA A 467 10.35 16.02 -18.67
C ALA A 467 9.28 15.03 -19.21
N GLU A 468 9.13 15.01 -20.53
CA GLU A 468 8.14 14.17 -21.22
C GLU A 468 8.69 12.76 -21.54
N GLU A 469 9.97 12.51 -21.29
CA GLU A 469 10.70 11.29 -21.72
C GLU A 469 11.28 10.50 -20.52
N LEU A 470 11.22 9.17 -20.59
CA LEU A 470 11.99 8.27 -19.72
C LEU A 470 13.40 8.07 -20.30
N THR A 471 14.41 8.43 -19.51
CA THR A 471 15.83 8.30 -19.86
C THR A 471 16.47 7.15 -19.09
N PHE A 472 17.41 6.42 -19.69
CA PHE A 472 18.15 5.37 -18.96
C PHE A 472 19.13 6.03 -17.97
N ALA A 473 18.99 5.71 -16.69
CA ALA A 473 19.86 6.20 -15.63
C ALA A 473 21.09 5.28 -15.47
N PHE A 474 20.88 4.03 -15.07
CA PHE A 474 21.96 3.05 -14.86
C PHE A 474 21.45 1.61 -14.76
N GLN A 475 22.39 0.66 -14.74
CA GLN A 475 22.14 -0.77 -14.61
C GLN A 475 22.42 -1.22 -13.17
N ILE A 476 21.48 -1.93 -12.53
CA ILE A 476 21.77 -2.75 -11.34
C ILE A 476 21.76 -4.23 -11.70
N GLY A 477 22.24 -5.08 -10.80
CA GLY A 477 22.07 -6.52 -10.92
C GLY A 477 22.97 -7.24 -11.92
N SER A 478 22.85 -8.57 -11.89
CA SER A 478 23.52 -9.49 -12.83
C SER A 478 22.56 -10.45 -13.55
N LEU A 479 21.26 -10.38 -13.23
CA LEU A 479 20.20 -11.17 -13.88
C LEU A 479 20.09 -10.84 -15.38
N THR A 480 20.15 -11.86 -16.23
CA THR A 480 20.03 -11.68 -17.69
C THR A 480 18.60 -11.43 -18.17
N THR A 481 17.62 -11.94 -17.43
CA THR A 481 16.18 -11.68 -17.58
C THR A 481 15.47 -11.99 -16.26
N SER A 482 14.95 -10.98 -15.56
CA SER A 482 14.03 -11.19 -14.44
C SER A 482 12.63 -11.57 -14.93
N THR A 483 12.03 -12.53 -14.23
CA THR A 483 10.65 -12.99 -14.41
C THR A 483 9.69 -12.28 -13.46
N SER A 484 10.17 -11.84 -12.31
CA SER A 484 9.44 -11.01 -11.34
C SER A 484 10.34 -9.93 -10.77
N VAL A 485 9.76 -8.73 -10.62
CA VAL A 485 10.36 -7.61 -9.89
C VAL A 485 9.31 -7.07 -8.92
N ARG A 486 9.70 -6.96 -7.65
CA ARG A 486 8.95 -6.29 -6.59
C ARG A 486 9.70 -5.01 -6.24
N VAL A 487 8.93 -3.97 -5.96
CA VAL A 487 9.42 -2.68 -5.50
C VAL A 487 8.70 -2.34 -4.21
N SER A 488 9.45 -1.78 -3.27
CA SER A 488 8.95 -1.11 -2.09
C SER A 488 9.73 0.19 -1.95
N VAL A 489 9.09 1.21 -1.40
CA VAL A 489 9.60 2.58 -1.36
C VAL A 489 9.59 3.07 0.07
N SER A 490 10.60 3.84 0.44
CA SER A 490 10.64 4.49 1.74
C SER A 490 9.52 5.51 1.89
N GLY A 491 9.00 5.57 3.12
CA GLY A 491 7.90 6.45 3.49
C GLY A 491 6.85 5.73 4.34
N ALA A 492 7.17 5.50 5.62
CA ALA A 492 6.51 4.57 6.55
C ALA A 492 5.83 4.99 7.90
N PRO A 493 6.17 6.11 8.58
CA PRO A 493 6.28 6.13 10.06
C PRO A 493 5.11 5.65 10.92
N LEU A 494 5.42 4.74 11.86
CA LEU A 494 4.60 4.36 13.02
C LEU A 494 5.03 5.22 14.25
N PRO A 495 4.15 5.44 15.25
CA PRO A 495 4.09 6.70 16.00
C PRO A 495 4.99 6.85 17.23
#